data_AF-A0A1V4TIH5-F1
#
_entry.id   AF-A0A1V4TIH5-F1
#
_cell.length_a   1.000
_cell.length_b   1.000
_cell.length_c   1.000
_cell.angle_alpha   90.00
_cell.angle_beta   90.00
_cell.angle_gamma   90.00
#
_symmetry.space_group_name_H-M   'P 1'
#
loop_
_entity.id
_entity.type
_entity.pdbx_description
1 polymer ?
#
loop_
_entity_poly.entity_id
_entity_poly.type
_entity_poly.pdbx_seq_one_letter_code
_entity_poly.pdbx_strand_id
1 'polypeptide(L)'
;MKSNTKIENLREALKDRECKVEKHSSVMEITFENLEDANWFESIFEDYQEKSAVSCLMSMRPKGQNSRHKFVFNVRDMDKFIKLLKEE
;
A
#
# COMPACT_ATOMS: atom_id res chain seq x y z
N MET A 1 -9.70 19.29 7.86
CA MET A 1 -8.24 19.29 8.06
C MET A 1 -7.69 18.04 8.79
N LYS A 2 -8.40 16.89 8.88
CA LYS A 2 -7.89 15.66 9.53
C LYS A 2 -7.42 14.55 8.56
N SER A 3 -7.66 14.70 7.26
CA SER A 3 -7.35 13.68 6.25
C SER A 3 -5.87 13.58 5.89
N ASN A 4 -5.09 14.66 6.02
CA ASN A 4 -3.67 14.67 5.65
C ASN A 4 -2.80 13.84 6.60
N THR A 5 -3.05 13.91 7.91
CA THR A 5 -2.16 13.29 8.92
C THR A 5 -2.08 11.78 8.80
N LYS A 6 -3.18 11.10 8.44
CA LYS A 6 -3.17 9.64 8.26
C LYS A 6 -2.40 9.21 7.01
N ILE A 7 -2.46 10.00 5.95
CA ILE A 7 -1.70 9.72 4.72
C ILE A 7 -0.21 10.01 4.94
N GLU A 8 0.12 11.06 5.68
CA GLU A 8 1.49 11.34 6.12
C GLU A 8 2.03 10.18 6.97
N ASN A 9 1.28 9.69 7.95
CA ASN A 9 1.67 8.53 8.77
C ASN A 9 1.87 7.25 7.95
N LEU A 10 1.05 7.04 6.91
CA LEU A 10 1.22 5.92 5.98
C LEU A 10 2.50 6.07 5.16
N ARG A 11 2.78 7.29 4.66
CA ARG A 11 4.03 7.59 3.95
C ARG A 11 5.24 7.40 4.86
N GLU A 12 5.15 7.77 6.14
CA GLU A 12 6.21 7.50 7.10
C GLU A 12 6.42 6.01 7.36
N ALA A 13 5.34 5.22 7.45
CA ALA A 13 5.46 3.76 7.60
C ALA A 13 6.11 3.09 6.37
N LEU A 14 6.04 3.73 5.20
CA LEU A 14 6.60 3.25 3.95
C LEU A 14 7.86 4.01 3.52
N LYS A 15 8.45 4.85 4.39
CA LYS A 15 9.55 5.77 4.01
C LYS A 15 10.80 5.07 3.51
N ASP A 16 11.04 3.85 3.98
CA ASP A 16 12.20 3.03 3.63
C ASP A 16 11.94 2.17 2.38
N ARG A 17 10.73 2.27 1.81
CA ARG A 17 10.29 1.59 0.59
C ARG A 17 10.23 2.60 -0.55
N GLU A 18 10.72 2.21 -1.72
CA GLU A 18 10.73 3.09 -2.88
C GLU A 18 9.34 3.10 -3.55
N CYS A 19 8.42 3.88 -2.97
CA CYS A 19 7.02 3.88 -3.38
C CYS A 19 6.36 5.27 -3.41
N LYS A 20 5.30 5.36 -4.21
CA LYS A 20 4.38 6.50 -4.28
C LYS A 20 3.02 6.07 -3.77
N VAL A 21 2.48 6.83 -2.82
CA VAL A 21 1.14 6.61 -2.23
C VAL A 21 0.18 7.69 -2.69
N GLU A 22 -0.92 7.27 -3.32
CA GLU A 22 -2.01 8.13 -3.77
C GLU A 22 -3.33 7.65 -3.16
N LYS A 23 -4.16 8.59 -2.71
CA LYS A 23 -5.50 8.30 -2.19
C LYS A 23 -6.54 8.89 -3.11
N HIS A 24 -7.40 8.02 -3.62
CA HIS A 24 -8.63 8.36 -4.32
C HIS A 24 -9.79 8.10 -3.38
N SER A 25 -10.90 8.84 -3.49
CA SER A 25 -12.04 8.87 -2.55
C SER A 25 -12.20 7.65 -1.62
N SER A 26 -12.41 6.45 -2.18
CA SER A 26 -12.56 5.18 -1.45
C SER A 26 -11.42 4.17 -1.64
N VAL A 27 -10.42 4.48 -2.45
CA VAL A 27 -9.41 3.54 -2.94
C VAL A 27 -8.00 4.09 -2.71
N MET A 28 -7.09 3.23 -2.27
CA MET A 28 -5.67 3.53 -2.14
C MET A 28 -4.94 3.01 -3.38
N GLU A 29 -3.96 3.77 -3.85
CA GLU A 29 -2.98 3.33 -4.82
C GLU A 29 -1.59 3.41 -4.19
N ILE A 30 -0.82 2.34 -4.32
CA ILE A 30 0.60 2.32 -4.02
C ILE A 30 1.34 1.84 -5.25
N THR A 31 2.28 2.63 -5.73
CA THR A 31 3.18 2.25 -6.84
C THR A 31 4.59 2.10 -6.30
N PHE A 32 5.17 0.91 -6.44
CA PHE A 32 6.57 0.63 -6.12
C PHE A 32 7.43 0.80 -7.37
N GLU A 33 8.62 1.36 -7.21
CA GLU A 33 9.57 1.60 -8.31
C GLU A 33 10.51 0.41 -8.53
N ASN A 34 10.62 -0.51 -7.54
CA ASN A 34 11.42 -1.72 -7.61
C ASN A 34 10.57 -2.98 -7.35
N LEU A 35 11.07 -4.13 -7.84
CA LEU A 35 10.37 -5.41 -7.75
C LEU A 35 10.44 -6.02 -6.35
N GLU A 36 11.48 -5.73 -5.58
CA GLU A 36 11.68 -6.27 -4.22
C GLU A 36 10.59 -5.77 -3.27
N ASP A 37 10.41 -4.46 -3.19
CA ASP A 37 9.38 -3.84 -2.36
C ASP A 37 7.98 -4.20 -2.85
N ALA A 38 7.80 -4.34 -4.17
CA ALA A 38 6.53 -4.78 -4.73
C ALA A 38 6.17 -6.22 -4.31
N ASN A 39 7.12 -7.14 -4.37
CA ASN A 39 6.92 -8.52 -3.95
C ASN A 39 6.72 -8.61 -2.43
N TRP A 40 7.46 -7.82 -1.65
CA TRP A 40 7.25 -7.70 -0.21
C TRP A 40 5.81 -7.27 0.10
N PHE A 41 5.33 -6.20 -0.56
CA PHE A 41 3.99 -5.70 -0.32
C PHE A 41 2.91 -6.73 -0.70
N GLU A 42 3.09 -7.42 -1.82
CA GLU A 42 2.19 -8.50 -2.25
C GLU A 42 2.15 -9.65 -1.22
N SER A 43 3.29 -9.99 -0.62
CA SER A 43 3.40 -11.07 0.38
C SER A 43 2.70 -10.75 1.71
N ILE A 44 2.74 -9.49 2.17
CA ILE A 44 2.10 -9.09 3.43
C ILE A 44 0.61 -8.75 3.25
N PHE A 45 0.17 -8.51 2.00
CA PHE A 45 -1.18 -8.01 1.76
C PHE A 45 -2.26 -9.04 2.13
N GLU A 46 -2.01 -10.32 1.88
CA GLU A 46 -2.96 -11.40 2.18
C GLU A 46 -3.30 -11.43 3.68
N ASP A 47 -2.28 -11.40 4.54
CA ASP A 47 -2.43 -11.29 5.99
C ASP A 47 -3.22 -10.05 6.41
N TYR A 48 -2.99 -8.92 5.74
CA TYR A 48 -3.65 -7.66 6.07
C TYR A 48 -5.12 -7.67 5.64
N GLN A 49 -5.44 -8.40 4.57
CA GLN A 49 -6.80 -8.67 4.13
C GLN A 49 -7.53 -9.57 5.11
N GLU A 50 -6.90 -10.64 5.61
CA GLU A 50 -7.48 -11.50 6.66
C GLU A 50 -7.74 -10.72 7.94
N LYS A 51 -6.79 -9.86 8.33
CA LYS A 51 -6.95 -8.92 9.45
C LYS A 51 -7.95 -7.80 9.16
N SER A 52 -8.62 -7.79 8.01
CA SER A 52 -9.65 -6.80 7.63
C SER A 52 -9.16 -5.34 7.63
N ALA A 53 -7.86 -5.10 7.47
CA ALA A 53 -7.32 -3.75 7.32
C ALA A 53 -7.54 -3.20 5.91
N VAL A 54 -7.43 -4.08 4.92
CA VAL A 54 -7.53 -3.79 3.48
C VAL A 54 -8.41 -4.83 2.77
N SER A 55 -8.79 -4.58 1.51
CA SER A 55 -9.50 -5.56 0.68
C SER A 55 -9.44 -5.22 -0.81
N CYS A 56 -9.82 -6.19 -1.66
CA CYS A 56 -10.00 -6.01 -3.10
C CYS A 56 -8.71 -5.54 -3.81
N LEU A 57 -7.60 -6.24 -3.57
CA LEU A 57 -6.34 -5.95 -4.24
C LEU A 57 -6.46 -6.18 -5.75
N MET A 58 -6.08 -5.17 -6.52
CA MET A 58 -5.75 -5.29 -7.92
C MET A 58 -4.28 -4.95 -8.10
N SER A 59 -3.52 -5.90 -8.64
CA SER A 59 -2.11 -5.72 -8.99
C SER A 59 -1.97 -5.47 -10.49
N MET A 60 -1.19 -4.44 -10.85
CA MET A 60 -0.98 -4.01 -12.22
C MET A 60 0.52 -3.92 -12.51
N ARG A 61 1.02 -4.88 -13.27
CA ARG A 61 2.39 -4.89 -13.81
C ARG A 61 2.35 -4.44 -15.28
N PRO A 62 2.86 -3.25 -15.62
CA PRO A 62 2.93 -2.82 -17.00
C PRO A 62 3.86 -3.76 -17.79
N LYS A 63 3.37 -4.32 -18.90
CA LYS A 63 4.19 -5.19 -19.76
C LYS A 63 5.41 -4.41 -20.26
N GLY A 64 6.61 -4.95 -20.03
CA GLY A 64 7.88 -4.36 -20.47
C GLY A 64 8.53 -3.37 -19.49
N GLN A 65 7.88 -3.04 -18.37
CA GLN A 65 8.51 -2.35 -17.25
C GLN A 65 8.56 -3.30 -16.05
N ASN A 66 9.69 -4.00 -15.90
CA ASN A 66 9.87 -5.00 -14.84
C ASN A 66 10.06 -4.39 -13.43
N SER A 67 10.08 -3.07 -13.30
CA SER A 67 10.41 -2.40 -12.05
C SER A 67 9.20 -1.73 -11.39
N ARG A 68 8.28 -1.14 -12.17
CA ARG A 68 7.11 -0.43 -11.64
C ARG A 68 5.93 -1.37 -11.43
N HIS A 69 5.50 -1.51 -10.19
CA HIS A 69 4.33 -2.31 -9.85
C HIS A 69 3.33 -1.48 -9.06
N LYS A 70 2.12 -1.38 -9.60
CA LYS A 70 1.01 -0.64 -9.00
C LYS A 70 0.03 -1.58 -8.32
N PHE A 71 -0.33 -1.26 -7.09
CA PHE A 71 -1.37 -1.92 -6.32
C PHE A 71 -2.50 -0.94 -6.04
N VAL A 72 -3.72 -1.39 -6.30
CA VAL A 72 -4.95 -0.63 -6.06
C VAL A 72 -5.83 -1.45 -5.13
N PHE A 73 -6.25 -0.88 -4.00
CA PHE A 73 -7.01 -1.61 -2.99
C PHE A 73 -7.88 -0.69 -2.15
N ASN A 74 -8.90 -1.27 -1.51
CA ASN A 74 -9.75 -0.57 -0.57
C ASN A 74 -9.14 -0.64 0.83
N VAL A 75 -9.11 0.49 1.53
CA VAL A 75 -8.75 0.53 2.95
C VAL A 75 -10.01 0.52 3.80
N ARG A 76 -10.14 -0.54 4.61
CA ARG A 76 -11.25 -0.72 5.54
C ARG A 76 -10.97 -0.03 6.87
N ASP A 77 -9.74 -0.15 7.35
CA ASP A 77 -9.26 0.50 8.57
C ASP A 77 -7.84 1.05 8.36
N MET A 78 -7.75 2.37 8.23
CA MET A 78 -6.50 3.07 7.97
C MET A 78 -5.52 3.01 9.16
N ASP A 79 -6.04 3.07 10.38
CA ASP A 79 -5.18 3.08 11.57
C ASP A 79 -4.59 1.69 11.80
N LYS A 80 -5.41 0.64 11.57
CA LYS A 80 -4.94 -0.74 11.61
C LYS A 80 -3.93 -1.03 10.50
N PHE A 81 -4.17 -0.55 9.29
CA PHE A 81 -3.24 -0.73 8.17
C PHE A 81 -1.86 -0.10 8.47
N ILE A 82 -1.83 1.14 8.93
CA ILE A 82 -0.58 1.82 9.31
C ILE A 82 0.11 1.10 10.46
N LYS A 83 -0.64 0.61 11.46
CA LYS A 83 -0.08 -0.15 12.58
C LYS A 83 0.62 -1.41 12.10
N LEU A 84 -0.06 -2.20 11.25
CA LEU A 84 0.51 -3.44 10.70
C LEU A 84 1.79 -3.16 9.91
N LEU A 85 1.80 -2.12 9.08
CA LEU A 85 3.00 -1.72 8.33
C LEU A 85 4.20 -1.32 9.20
N LYS A 86 3.96 -0.84 10.42
CA LYS A 86 5.03 -0.46 11.38
C LYS A 86 5.53 -1.63 12.23
N GLU A 87 4.80 -2.75 12.22
CA GLU A 87 5.15 -3.98 12.95
C GLU A 87 5.99 -4.94 12.09
N GLU A 88 6.08 -4.69 10.78
CA GLU A 88 6.98 -5.36 9.81
C GLU A 88 8.35 -4.66 9.71
#